data_AF-A0A1M5YU37-F1
#
_entry.id   AF-A0A1M5YU37-F1
#
_cell.length_a   1.000
_cell.length_b   1.000
_cell.length_c   1.000
_cell.angle_alpha   90.00
_cell.angle_beta   90.00
_cell.angle_gamma   90.00
#
_symmetry.space_group_name_H-M   'P 1'
#
loop_
_entity.id
_entity.type
_entity.pdbx_description
1 polymer ?
#
loop_
_entity_poly.entity_id
_entity_poly.type
_entity_poly.pdbx_seq_one_letter_code
_entity_poly.pdbx_strand_id
1 'polypeptide(L)'
;MTTRPIWKTWVTTTFTRTPWRTCEHVQSAVPGQSGVVAESWQPPLTLLSGLELPGPDPDQIDVPRLHQLIRQRKNPVQHAADTFSTSIEAIRLVLDEQPAPALPPTEAAAKATGRTRFRARQEVSRKTLSRLYLDEYRSLQQIADLTGFSRKVLTELAREYGIPLRDGPQDYRPRGTVEREWLVEQYVVRRRTLPDLAREMGMSTANMARWAHAHNIPLRPRGGGSHNAAFRTADQATAAPVVLREALTSPHAWQRLERFVAALRYPTIGEAAKALGTTQPALTTQITHLERDLGQPLLERAERGRAMTATPFGKRVVAAAREILAEEKTRQ
;
A
#
# COMPACT_ATOMS: atom_id res chain seq x y z
N MET A 1 51.80 -24.96 8.89
CA MET A 1 50.55 -24.55 8.19
C MET A 1 49.51 -24.28 9.25
N THR A 2 49.29 -23.00 9.55
CA THR A 2 48.46 -22.49 10.64
C THR A 2 47.02 -22.33 10.15
N THR A 3 46.16 -23.29 10.48
CA THR A 3 44.72 -23.23 10.22
C THR A 3 44.06 -22.37 11.30
N ARG A 4 43.60 -21.18 10.90
CA ARG A 4 42.83 -20.24 11.73
C ARG A 4 41.42 -20.81 11.99
N PRO A 5 40.93 -20.87 13.24
CA PRO A 5 39.54 -21.21 13.49
C PRO A 5 38.62 -20.01 13.23
N ILE A 6 37.50 -20.28 12.58
CA ILE A 6 36.51 -19.34 12.05
C ILE A 6 35.44 -19.12 13.13
N TRP A 7 35.69 -18.22 14.08
CA TRP A 7 34.72 -17.80 15.13
C TRP A 7 34.33 -16.32 15.00
N LYS A 8 34.28 -15.80 13.77
CA LYS A 8 33.84 -14.44 13.48
C LYS A 8 32.58 -14.46 12.64
N THR A 9 31.40 -14.56 13.27
CA THR A 9 30.16 -13.89 12.80
C THR A 9 28.95 -14.16 13.71
N TRP A 10 28.56 -13.14 14.48
CA TRP A 10 27.20 -12.78 14.93
C TRP A 10 26.48 -13.64 16.00
N VAL A 11 26.54 -13.17 17.25
CA VAL A 11 25.38 -13.17 18.16
C VAL A 11 24.85 -11.73 18.16
N THR A 12 23.71 -11.50 17.49
CA THR A 12 22.86 -10.32 17.75
C THR A 12 21.48 -10.83 18.11
N THR A 13 21.33 -11.32 19.34
CA THR A 13 19.99 -11.57 19.89
C THR A 13 19.56 -10.33 20.66
N THR A 14 18.64 -9.59 20.05
CA THR A 14 17.82 -8.55 20.64
C THR A 14 17.22 -9.02 21.97
N PHE A 15 17.68 -8.44 23.09
CA PHE A 15 16.97 -8.54 24.36
C PHE A 15 16.08 -7.30 24.51
N THR A 16 14.78 -7.49 24.32
CA THR A 16 13.76 -6.44 24.47
C THR A 16 13.48 -6.14 25.95
N ARG A 17 13.77 -4.90 26.35
CA ARG A 17 12.88 -3.98 27.12
C ARG A 17 12.36 -4.44 28.50
N THR A 18 13.04 -4.06 29.59
CA THR A 18 12.54 -3.22 30.73
C THR A 18 13.61 -3.07 31.85
N PRO A 19 13.53 -2.03 32.71
CA PRO A 19 14.71 -1.33 33.21
C PRO A 19 15.06 -1.69 34.65
N TRP A 20 16.34 -1.99 34.89
CA TRP A 20 16.91 -1.94 36.23
C TRP A 20 17.73 -0.65 36.34
N ARG A 21 17.25 0.24 37.20
CA ARG A 21 17.94 1.44 37.64
C ARG A 21 19.18 1.06 38.45
N THR A 22 20.17 1.96 38.36
CA THR A 22 21.28 2.21 39.29
C THR A 22 22.33 1.12 39.47
N CYS A 23 23.49 1.34 38.86
CA CYS A 23 24.77 1.44 39.58
C CYS A 23 25.68 2.41 38.79
N GLU A 24 25.54 3.68 39.14
CA GLU A 24 26.49 4.73 38.85
C GLU A 24 27.70 4.49 39.75
N HIS A 25 28.91 4.31 39.21
CA HIS A 25 30.16 4.84 39.78
C HIS A 25 31.34 4.60 38.82
N VAL A 26 31.92 5.73 38.39
CA VAL A 26 33.33 5.98 38.05
C VAL A 26 33.91 5.25 36.84
N GLN A 27 34.00 5.97 35.72
CA GLN A 27 35.33 6.21 35.14
C GLN A 27 35.39 7.51 34.34
N SER A 28 36.36 8.32 34.76
CA SER A 28 36.76 9.63 34.28
C SER A 28 37.09 9.67 32.80
N ALA A 29 36.70 10.77 32.18
CA ALA A 29 37.00 11.14 30.80
C ALA A 29 38.51 11.21 30.51
N VAL A 30 38.91 10.61 29.38
CA VAL A 30 40.09 10.98 28.60
C VAL A 30 39.60 11.27 27.17
N PRO A 31 39.75 12.50 26.64
CA PRO A 31 39.32 12.82 25.29
C PRO A 31 40.49 12.57 24.34
N GLY A 32 40.38 11.53 23.51
CA GLY A 32 41.31 11.32 22.41
C GLY A 32 41.41 9.85 22.03
N GLN A 33 40.95 9.54 20.83
CA GLN A 33 41.01 8.24 20.17
C GLN A 33 40.00 7.21 20.69
N SER A 34 39.09 6.79 19.81
CA SER A 34 39.16 5.47 19.17
C SER A 34 37.77 5.05 18.72
N GLY A 35 37.68 4.56 17.48
CA GLY A 35 36.54 3.76 17.06
C GLY A 35 36.38 2.62 18.04
N VAL A 36 35.22 2.57 18.69
CA VAL A 36 34.85 1.49 19.61
C VAL A 36 34.60 0.25 18.74
N VAL A 37 35.66 -0.51 18.47
CA VAL A 37 35.52 -1.88 17.99
C VAL A 37 35.07 -2.66 19.22
N ALA A 38 33.86 -3.22 19.17
CA ALA A 38 33.41 -4.14 20.20
C ALA A 38 34.37 -5.35 20.22
N GLU A 39 35.31 -5.34 21.16
CA GLU A 39 36.18 -6.48 21.40
C GLU A 39 35.33 -7.58 22.03
N SER A 40 34.96 -8.58 21.22
CA SER A 40 34.32 -9.79 21.70
C SER A 40 35.32 -10.56 22.56
N TRP A 41 35.25 -10.37 23.87
CA TRP A 41 36.02 -11.18 24.81
C TRP A 41 35.43 -12.59 24.85
N GLN A 42 36.21 -13.58 24.46
CA GLN A 42 35.89 -15.00 24.61
C GLN A 42 36.78 -15.56 25.73
N PRO A 43 36.21 -16.05 26.84
CA PRO A 43 37.00 -16.63 27.91
C PRO A 43 37.76 -17.86 27.36
N PRO A 44 39.05 -18.00 27.67
CA PRO A 44 39.79 -19.19 27.25
C PRO A 44 39.14 -20.43 27.88
N LEU A 45 38.88 -21.45 27.05
CA LEU A 45 38.24 -22.72 27.44
C LEU A 45 39.01 -23.47 28.55
N THR A 46 40.26 -23.09 28.81
CA THR A 46 41.03 -23.53 29.98
C THR A 46 40.34 -23.22 31.31
N LEU A 47 39.45 -22.22 31.36
CA LEU A 47 38.65 -21.88 32.54
C LEU A 47 37.55 -22.91 32.85
N LEU A 48 37.18 -23.73 31.86
CA LEU A 48 36.21 -24.81 32.00
C LEU A 48 36.88 -26.19 32.17
N SER A 49 38.22 -26.23 32.18
CA SER A 49 38.98 -27.47 32.34
C SER A 49 38.78 -28.06 33.73
N GLY A 50 38.32 -29.31 33.80
CA GLY A 50 38.07 -30.01 35.05
C GLY A 50 36.65 -29.87 35.62
N LEU A 51 35.75 -29.16 34.92
CA LEU A 51 34.31 -29.17 35.22
C LEU A 51 33.63 -30.30 34.45
N GLU A 52 32.83 -31.11 35.13
CA GLU A 52 31.91 -32.06 34.47
C GLU A 52 30.71 -31.28 33.92
N LEU A 53 30.83 -30.81 32.67
CA LEU A 53 29.73 -30.16 31.97
C LEU A 53 28.68 -31.20 31.54
N PRO A 54 27.38 -30.87 31.63
CA PRO A 54 26.32 -31.78 31.23
C PRO A 54 26.26 -31.93 29.72
N GLY A 55 26.40 -33.18 29.24
CA GLY A 55 26.33 -33.55 27.84
C GLY A 55 27.69 -33.62 27.15
N PRO A 56 27.80 -34.41 26.06
CA PRO A 56 29.03 -34.52 25.30
C PRO A 56 29.34 -33.20 24.57
N ASP A 57 30.64 -32.94 24.40
CA ASP A 57 31.18 -31.76 23.74
C ASP A 57 30.63 -31.61 22.30
N PRO A 58 29.97 -30.49 21.96
CA PRO A 58 29.40 -30.28 20.62
C PRO A 58 30.47 -30.23 19.52
N ASP A 59 31.74 -29.90 19.83
CA ASP A 59 32.85 -29.91 18.87
C ASP A 59 33.21 -31.34 18.41
N GLN A 60 32.74 -32.36 19.13
CA GLN A 60 32.95 -33.77 18.80
C GLN A 60 31.87 -34.32 17.83
N ILE A 61 30.87 -33.51 17.46
CA ILE A 61 29.80 -33.92 16.56
C ILE A 61 30.31 -33.96 15.11
N ASP A 62 30.22 -35.13 14.48
CA ASP A 62 30.54 -35.31 13.06
C ASP A 62 29.49 -34.60 12.17
N VAL A 63 29.80 -33.37 11.77
CA VAL A 63 28.93 -32.48 10.97
C VAL A 63 28.49 -33.11 9.64
N PRO A 64 29.37 -33.74 8.82
CA PRO A 64 28.96 -34.50 7.65
C PRO A 64 27.88 -35.56 7.94
N ARG A 65 28.05 -36.33 9.01
CA ARG A 65 27.08 -37.36 9.40
C ARG A 65 25.78 -36.75 9.91
N LEU A 66 25.85 -35.64 10.64
CA LEU A 66 24.70 -34.86 11.08
C LEU A 66 23.88 -34.36 9.88
N HIS A 67 24.51 -33.76 8.87
CA HIS A 67 23.85 -33.31 7.63
C HIS A 67 23.14 -34.45 6.90
N GLN A 68 23.70 -35.67 6.94
CA GLN A 68 23.07 -36.85 6.36
C GLN A 68 21.81 -37.28 7.12
N LEU A 69 21.86 -37.33 8.45
CA LEU A 69 20.73 -37.71 9.30
C LEU A 69 19.55 -36.74 9.13
N ILE A 70 19.84 -35.45 8.97
CA ILE A 70 18.80 -34.43 8.88
C ILE A 70 17.99 -34.51 7.57
N ARG A 71 18.60 -35.04 6.51
CA ARG A 71 17.99 -35.11 5.18
C ARG A 71 17.03 -36.28 4.99
N GLN A 72 16.98 -37.25 5.91
CA GLN A 72 16.34 -38.55 5.67
C GLN A 72 14.98 -38.76 6.35
N ARG A 73 14.57 -37.94 7.33
CA ARG A 73 13.40 -38.23 8.20
C ARG A 73 12.58 -36.99 8.58
N LYS A 74 11.33 -37.22 9.05
CA LYS A 74 10.37 -36.19 9.47
C LYS A 74 10.72 -35.47 10.78
N ASN A 75 11.54 -36.06 11.66
CA ASN A 75 12.03 -35.44 12.92
C ASN A 75 13.57 -35.50 13.03
N PRO A 76 14.29 -34.71 12.21
CA PRO A 76 15.73 -34.90 12.00
C PRO A 76 16.62 -34.49 13.18
N VAL A 77 16.26 -33.42 13.89
CA VAL A 77 17.08 -32.84 14.97
C VAL A 77 17.03 -33.70 16.24
N GLN A 78 15.85 -34.21 16.60
CA GLN A 78 15.69 -35.07 17.76
C GLN A 78 16.42 -36.41 17.57
N HIS A 79 16.27 -37.03 16.39
CA HIS A 79 16.98 -38.27 16.08
C HIS A 79 18.51 -38.09 16.04
N ALA A 80 18.99 -36.96 15.54
CA ALA A 80 20.41 -36.63 15.58
C ALA A 80 20.90 -36.47 17.03
N ALA A 81 20.14 -35.80 17.89
CA ALA A 81 20.46 -35.66 19.31
C ALA A 81 20.58 -37.04 19.99
N ASP A 82 19.63 -37.95 19.75
CA ASP A 82 19.67 -39.33 20.26
C ASP A 82 20.87 -40.12 19.71
N THR A 83 21.22 -39.91 18.45
CA THR A 83 22.31 -40.65 17.77
C THR A 83 23.70 -40.20 18.23
N PHE A 84 23.87 -38.90 18.48
CA PHE A 84 25.11 -38.33 18.99
C PHE A 84 25.14 -38.27 20.53
N SER A 85 24.13 -38.84 21.21
CA SER A 85 23.94 -38.80 22.66
C SER A 85 24.08 -37.39 23.25
N THR A 86 23.62 -36.38 22.52
CA THR A 86 23.75 -34.96 22.86
C THR A 86 22.38 -34.29 23.01
N SER A 87 22.35 -33.01 23.38
CA SER A 87 21.11 -32.25 23.50
C SER A 87 20.60 -31.77 22.13
N ILE A 88 19.30 -31.53 22.04
CA ILE A 88 18.66 -30.94 20.85
C ILE A 88 19.23 -29.54 20.58
N GLU A 89 19.52 -28.79 21.65
CA GLU A 89 20.11 -27.46 21.61
C GLU A 89 21.53 -27.47 21.02
N ALA A 90 22.35 -28.46 21.38
CA ALA A 90 23.69 -28.63 20.80
C ALA A 90 23.63 -28.91 19.29
N ILE A 91 22.71 -29.78 18.86
CA ILE A 91 22.51 -30.04 17.42
C ILE A 91 22.02 -28.78 16.68
N ARG A 92 21.10 -28.02 17.28
CA ARG A 92 20.62 -26.76 16.69
C ARG A 92 21.74 -25.74 16.56
N LEU A 93 22.59 -25.62 17.58
CA LEU A 93 23.75 -24.73 17.57
C LEU A 93 24.69 -25.08 16.41
N VAL A 94 25.07 -26.36 16.28
CA VAL A 94 25.96 -26.83 15.20
C VAL A 94 25.36 -26.59 13.81
N LEU A 95 24.04 -26.73 13.65
CA LEU A 95 23.37 -26.47 12.37
C LEU A 95 23.21 -25.00 12.02
N ASP A 96 23.11 -24.14 13.02
CA ASP A 96 23.07 -22.69 12.84
C ASP A 96 24.46 -22.19 12.39
N GLU A 97 25.53 -22.75 12.98
CA GLU A 97 26.91 -22.46 12.60
C GLU A 97 27.31 -23.08 11.25
N GLN A 98 26.82 -24.28 10.95
CA GLN A 98 27.15 -25.02 9.73
C GLN A 98 25.89 -25.57 9.05
N PRO A 99 25.15 -24.72 8.29
CA PRO A 99 23.93 -25.15 7.64
C PRO A 99 24.21 -26.23 6.59
N ALA A 100 23.35 -27.24 6.54
CA ALA A 100 23.47 -28.30 5.55
C ALA A 100 23.40 -27.70 4.13
N PRO A 101 24.36 -27.99 3.23
CA PRO A 101 24.38 -27.40 1.89
C PRO A 101 23.13 -27.83 1.11
N ALA A 102 22.63 -26.94 0.26
CA ALA A 102 21.49 -27.23 -0.60
C ALA A 102 21.80 -28.45 -1.48
N LEU A 103 20.90 -29.43 -1.50
CA LEU A 103 21.07 -30.61 -2.35
C LEU A 103 21.06 -30.19 -3.82
N PRO A 104 21.94 -30.78 -4.67
CA PRO A 104 21.81 -30.61 -6.10
C PRO A 104 20.41 -31.09 -6.54
N PRO A 105 19.78 -30.42 -7.51
CA PRO A 105 18.49 -30.85 -8.01
C PRO A 105 18.58 -32.30 -8.50
N THR A 106 17.55 -33.09 -8.24
CA THR A 106 17.47 -34.46 -8.73
C THR A 106 17.58 -34.49 -10.26
N GLU A 107 18.08 -35.58 -10.85
CA GLU A 107 18.19 -35.68 -12.31
C GLU A 107 16.87 -35.38 -13.03
N ALA A 108 15.75 -35.83 -12.47
CA ALA A 108 14.42 -35.56 -13.01
C ALA A 108 14.09 -34.05 -12.98
N ALA A 109 14.40 -33.35 -11.89
CA ALA A 109 14.21 -31.90 -11.77
C ALA A 109 15.16 -31.11 -12.69
N ALA A 110 16.40 -31.57 -12.85
CA ALA A 110 17.37 -30.99 -13.78
C ALA A 110 16.91 -31.17 -15.23
N LYS A 111 16.46 -32.38 -15.60
CA LYS A 111 15.87 -32.70 -16.91
C LYS A 111 14.61 -31.87 -17.18
N ALA A 112 13.71 -31.73 -16.21
CA ALA A 112 12.50 -30.90 -16.34
C ALA A 112 12.84 -29.42 -16.55
N THR A 113 13.79 -28.87 -15.78
CA THR A 113 14.25 -27.48 -15.95
C THR A 113 14.89 -27.26 -17.31
N GLY A 114 15.69 -28.22 -17.78
CA GLY A 114 16.28 -28.19 -19.13
C GLY A 114 15.22 -28.21 -20.23
N ARG A 115 14.19 -29.06 -20.10
CA ARG A 115 13.05 -29.12 -21.03
C ARG A 115 12.27 -27.80 -21.08
N THR A 116 12.01 -27.18 -19.93
CA THR A 116 11.33 -25.88 -19.86
C THR A 116 12.14 -24.78 -20.53
N ARG A 117 13.47 -24.72 -20.29
CA ARG A 117 14.34 -23.75 -20.98
C ARG A 117 14.37 -23.98 -22.49
N PHE A 118 14.49 -25.24 -22.93
CA PHE A 118 14.48 -25.57 -24.35
C PHE A 118 13.17 -25.13 -25.02
N ARG A 119 12.03 -25.40 -24.39
CA ARG A 119 10.71 -24.95 -24.85
C ARG A 119 10.61 -23.43 -24.90
N ALA A 120 11.08 -22.74 -23.86
CA ALA A 120 11.07 -21.28 -23.80
C ALA A 120 11.92 -20.65 -24.91
N ARG A 121 13.06 -21.26 -25.30
CA ARG A 121 13.86 -20.78 -26.45
C ARG A 121 13.12 -20.89 -27.78
N GLN A 122 12.32 -21.95 -27.97
CA GLN A 122 11.54 -22.13 -29.19
C GLN A 122 10.34 -21.20 -29.27
N GLU A 123 9.59 -21.05 -28.17
CA GLU A 123 8.36 -20.26 -28.15
C GLU A 123 8.64 -18.75 -27.99
N VAL A 124 9.68 -18.38 -27.22
CA VAL A 124 10.08 -17.00 -26.96
C VAL A 124 11.44 -16.72 -27.61
N SER A 125 11.38 -16.46 -28.91
CA SER A 125 12.57 -16.06 -29.69
C SER A 125 13.14 -14.72 -29.24
N ARG A 126 14.41 -14.44 -29.57
CA ARG A 126 15.03 -13.13 -29.33
C ARG A 126 14.21 -11.96 -29.87
N LYS A 127 13.67 -12.09 -31.09
CA LYS A 127 12.86 -11.04 -31.74
C LYS A 127 11.55 -10.81 -30.98
N THR A 128 10.88 -11.89 -30.57
CA THR A 128 9.64 -11.81 -29.80
C THR A 128 9.89 -11.15 -28.45
N LEU A 129 10.93 -11.57 -27.73
CA LEU A 129 11.26 -11.01 -26.42
C LEU A 129 11.69 -9.55 -26.52
N SER A 130 12.48 -9.18 -27.53
CA SER A 130 12.90 -7.80 -27.76
C SER A 130 11.71 -6.90 -28.09
N ARG A 131 10.80 -7.34 -28.97
CA ARG A 131 9.59 -6.57 -29.28
C ARG A 131 8.72 -6.35 -28.05
N LEU A 132 8.42 -7.41 -27.30
CA LEU A 132 7.56 -7.31 -26.11
C LEU A 132 8.21 -6.45 -25.02
N TYR A 133 9.52 -6.59 -24.82
CA TYR A 133 10.23 -5.94 -23.72
C TYR A 133 10.64 -4.51 -24.05
N LEU A 134 11.30 -4.28 -25.20
CA LEU A 134 11.84 -2.98 -25.60
C LEU A 134 10.80 -2.13 -26.33
N ASP A 135 10.12 -2.66 -27.35
CA ASP A 135 9.23 -1.86 -28.22
C ASP A 135 7.84 -1.64 -27.60
N GLU A 136 7.26 -2.69 -27.02
CA GLU A 136 5.97 -2.65 -26.35
C GLU A 136 6.08 -2.30 -24.86
N TYR A 137 7.32 -2.11 -24.37
CA TYR A 137 7.65 -1.70 -23.01
C TYR A 137 7.12 -2.62 -21.89
N ARG A 138 6.71 -3.86 -22.19
CA ARG A 138 6.15 -4.78 -21.20
C ARG A 138 7.20 -5.24 -20.20
N SER A 139 6.75 -5.55 -18.99
CA SER A 139 7.58 -6.17 -17.97
C SER A 139 7.83 -7.64 -18.21
N LEU A 140 8.97 -8.14 -17.70
CA LEU A 140 9.23 -9.58 -17.69
C LEU A 140 8.14 -10.35 -16.93
N GLN A 141 7.45 -9.70 -15.98
CA GLN A 141 6.31 -10.29 -15.30
C GLN A 141 5.07 -10.35 -16.21
N GLN A 142 4.73 -9.26 -16.90
CA GLN A 142 3.63 -9.26 -17.88
C GLN A 142 3.90 -10.22 -19.04
N ILE A 143 5.16 -10.36 -19.47
CA ILE A 143 5.54 -11.33 -20.49
C ILE A 143 5.43 -12.75 -19.93
N ALA A 144 5.76 -12.98 -18.65
CA ALA A 144 5.53 -14.26 -17.99
C ALA A 144 4.04 -14.62 -17.98
N ASP A 145 3.18 -13.67 -17.63
CA ASP A 145 1.73 -13.88 -17.59
C ASP A 145 1.16 -14.16 -19.00
N LEU A 146 1.72 -13.54 -20.05
CA LEU A 146 1.32 -13.75 -21.44
C LEU A 146 1.83 -15.08 -22.03
N THR A 147 3.03 -15.52 -21.66
CA THR A 147 3.70 -16.67 -22.28
C THR A 147 3.61 -17.94 -21.44
N GLY A 148 3.22 -17.84 -20.17
CA GLY A 148 3.18 -18.96 -19.22
C GLY A 148 4.55 -19.40 -18.69
N PHE A 149 5.65 -18.78 -19.14
CA PHE A 149 6.99 -19.05 -18.61
C PHE A 149 7.27 -18.21 -17.37
N SER A 150 8.01 -18.77 -16.41
CA SER A 150 8.36 -18.00 -15.21
C SER A 150 9.23 -16.79 -15.53
N ARG A 151 9.08 -15.71 -14.75
CA ARG A 151 9.92 -14.51 -14.83
C ARG A 151 11.42 -14.83 -14.81
N LYS A 152 11.83 -15.84 -14.01
CA LYS A 152 13.22 -16.28 -13.90
C LYS A 152 13.75 -16.81 -15.23
N VAL A 153 12.97 -17.66 -15.91
CA VAL A 153 13.34 -18.21 -17.24
C VAL A 153 13.47 -17.09 -18.27
N LEU A 154 12.52 -16.14 -18.30
CA LEU A 154 12.60 -14.99 -19.21
C LEU A 154 13.78 -14.06 -18.91
N THR A 155 14.16 -13.91 -17.64
CA THR A 155 15.34 -13.13 -17.23
C THR A 155 16.62 -13.78 -17.75
N GLU A 156 16.73 -15.10 -17.63
CA GLU A 156 17.86 -15.86 -18.14
C GLU A 156 17.93 -15.80 -19.68
N LEU A 157 16.79 -15.95 -20.36
CA LEU A 157 16.71 -15.79 -21.82
C LEU A 157 17.11 -14.39 -22.28
N ALA A 158 16.68 -13.34 -21.57
CA ALA A 158 17.07 -11.97 -21.89
C ALA A 158 18.60 -11.79 -21.79
N ARG A 159 19.24 -12.34 -20.74
CA ARG A 159 20.70 -12.35 -20.60
C ARG A 159 21.37 -13.12 -21.72
N GLU A 160 20.86 -14.30 -22.03
CA GLU A 160 21.38 -15.16 -23.11
C GLU A 160 21.30 -14.47 -24.48
N TYR A 161 20.20 -13.77 -24.75
CA TYR A 161 20.00 -13.03 -26.00
C TYR A 161 20.69 -11.66 -26.04
N GLY A 162 21.39 -11.28 -24.97
CA GLY A 162 22.04 -9.98 -24.85
C GLY A 162 21.05 -8.81 -24.84
N ILE A 163 19.83 -9.02 -24.35
CA ILE A 163 18.83 -7.97 -24.18
C ILE A 163 19.15 -7.26 -22.85
N PRO A 164 19.41 -5.94 -22.86
CA PRO A 164 19.73 -5.21 -21.65
C PRO A 164 18.54 -5.26 -20.68
N LEU A 165 18.77 -5.78 -19.48
CA LEU A 165 17.75 -5.85 -18.44
C LEU A 165 17.64 -4.50 -17.75
N ARG A 166 16.40 -4.07 -17.52
CA ARG A 166 16.04 -2.87 -16.75
C ARG A 166 16.42 -3.03 -15.28
N ASP A 167 16.95 -1.96 -14.69
CA ASP A 167 17.53 -1.97 -13.35
C ASP A 167 16.50 -1.70 -12.24
N GLY A 168 15.26 -1.31 -12.59
CA GLY A 168 14.21 -1.19 -11.57
C GLY A 168 12.84 -0.69 -12.02
N PRO A 169 11.95 -0.44 -11.04
CA PRO A 169 10.59 0.10 -11.25
C PRO A 169 10.52 1.35 -12.12
N GLN A 170 11.59 2.18 -12.10
CA GLN A 170 11.71 3.43 -12.85
C GLN A 170 11.65 3.24 -14.38
N ASP A 171 12.12 2.10 -14.88
CA ASP A 171 12.19 1.79 -16.33
C ASP A 171 10.86 1.26 -16.88
N TYR A 172 9.86 1.03 -16.02
CA TYR A 172 8.48 0.68 -16.39
C TYR A 172 7.64 1.91 -16.69
N ARG A 173 8.07 2.74 -17.65
CA ARG A 173 7.17 3.75 -18.20
C ARG A 173 6.52 3.27 -19.51
N PRO A 174 5.41 2.51 -19.45
CA PRO A 174 4.47 2.49 -20.56
C PRO A 174 3.11 3.12 -20.22
N ARG A 175 2.70 3.98 -21.16
CA ARG A 175 1.36 4.45 -21.51
C ARG A 175 0.52 5.09 -20.42
N GLY A 176 0.47 6.41 -20.57
CA GLY A 176 -0.26 7.39 -19.80
C GLY A 176 0.69 8.53 -19.47
N THR A 177 1.40 9.08 -20.46
CA THR A 177 2.22 10.27 -20.27
C THR A 177 1.26 11.39 -19.95
N VAL A 178 1.05 11.63 -18.66
CA VAL A 178 0.28 12.80 -18.23
C VAL A 178 1.22 13.98 -18.45
N GLU A 179 0.93 14.81 -19.43
CA GLU A 179 1.72 16.02 -19.69
C GLU A 179 1.65 16.96 -18.49
N ARG A 180 2.77 17.67 -18.24
CA ARG A 180 2.86 18.58 -17.11
C ARG A 180 1.82 19.69 -17.25
N GLU A 181 1.69 20.26 -18.44
CA GLU A 181 0.75 21.33 -18.76
C GLU A 181 -0.68 20.90 -18.48
N TRP A 182 -1.07 19.71 -18.95
CA TRP A 182 -2.40 19.16 -18.69
C TRP A 182 -2.66 18.95 -17.20
N LEU A 183 -1.69 18.37 -16.46
CA LEU A 183 -1.89 18.12 -15.02
C LEU A 183 -1.94 19.43 -14.24
N VAL A 184 -1.13 20.43 -14.59
CA VAL A 184 -1.20 21.77 -14.00
C VAL A 184 -2.57 22.40 -14.30
N GLU A 185 -3.04 22.34 -15.54
CA GLU A 185 -4.34 22.87 -15.91
C GLU A 185 -5.47 22.19 -15.13
N GLN A 186 -5.51 20.85 -15.09
CA GLN A 186 -6.60 20.13 -14.44
C GLN A 186 -6.54 20.21 -12.90
N TYR A 187 -5.35 20.09 -12.32
CA TYR A 187 -5.16 19.99 -10.86
C TYR A 187 -4.97 21.34 -10.18
N VAL A 188 -4.19 22.24 -10.76
CA VAL A 188 -3.86 23.55 -10.17
C VAL A 188 -4.88 24.60 -10.60
N VAL A 189 -5.14 24.72 -11.91
CA VAL A 189 -6.03 25.76 -12.44
C VAL A 189 -7.49 25.39 -12.22
N ARG A 190 -7.92 24.23 -12.72
CA ARG A 190 -9.31 23.72 -12.61
C ARG A 190 -9.60 23.02 -11.28
N ARG A 191 -8.61 22.95 -10.37
CA ARG A 191 -8.73 22.47 -8.98
C ARG A 191 -9.36 21.07 -8.80
N ARG A 192 -9.34 20.22 -9.85
CA ARG A 192 -9.86 18.85 -9.82
C ARG A 192 -9.00 17.97 -8.91
N THR A 193 -9.57 16.87 -8.40
CA THR A 193 -8.82 15.99 -7.50
C THR A 193 -8.07 14.89 -8.23
N LEU A 194 -6.89 14.51 -7.70
CA LEU A 194 -6.11 13.41 -8.26
C LEU A 194 -6.89 12.09 -8.35
N PRO A 195 -7.78 11.73 -7.41
CA PRO A 195 -8.63 10.55 -7.57
C PRO A 195 -9.57 10.59 -8.78
N ASP A 196 -10.16 11.76 -9.08
CA ASP A 196 -11.06 11.90 -10.22
C ASP A 196 -10.29 11.85 -11.55
N LEU A 197 -9.15 12.54 -11.62
CA LEU A 197 -8.26 12.50 -12.78
C LEU A 197 -7.72 11.09 -13.01
N ALA A 198 -7.37 10.37 -11.95
CA ALA A 198 -6.89 8.99 -12.05
C ALA A 198 -7.96 8.05 -12.61
N ARG A 199 -9.22 8.18 -12.14
CA ARG A 199 -10.36 7.39 -12.64
C ARG A 199 -10.62 7.65 -14.12
N GLU A 200 -10.59 8.91 -14.54
CA GLU A 200 -10.78 9.33 -15.93
C GLU A 200 -9.67 8.80 -16.84
N MET A 201 -8.41 8.88 -16.39
CA MET A 201 -7.24 8.41 -17.16
C MET A 201 -7.00 6.91 -17.03
N GLY A 202 -7.93 6.15 -16.43
CA GLY A 202 -7.84 4.70 -16.28
C GLY A 202 -6.64 4.22 -15.46
N MET A 203 -6.14 5.03 -14.52
CA MET A 203 -4.97 4.70 -13.69
C MET A 203 -5.25 4.82 -12.18
N SER A 204 -4.33 4.30 -11.36
CA SER A 204 -4.46 4.42 -9.90
C SER A 204 -4.16 5.84 -9.41
N THR A 205 -4.78 6.24 -8.30
CA THR A 205 -4.55 7.54 -7.66
C THR A 205 -3.09 7.75 -7.24
N ALA A 206 -2.43 6.68 -6.80
CA ALA A 206 -1.01 6.67 -6.51
C ALA A 206 -0.14 6.83 -7.78
N ASN A 207 -0.60 6.38 -8.95
CA ASN A 207 0.09 6.64 -10.21
C ASN A 207 -0.02 8.12 -10.62
N MET A 208 -1.21 8.71 -10.47
CA MET A 208 -1.43 10.14 -10.73
C MET A 208 -0.62 11.03 -9.77
N ALA A 209 -0.51 10.66 -8.49
CA ALA A 209 0.34 11.35 -7.53
C ALA A 209 1.83 11.25 -7.87
N ARG A 210 2.28 10.12 -8.41
CA ARG A 210 3.65 9.96 -8.92
C ARG A 210 3.92 10.88 -10.10
N TRP A 211 2.96 11.07 -11.02
CA TRP A 211 3.08 12.05 -12.11
C TRP A 211 3.17 13.50 -11.60
N ALA A 212 2.35 13.87 -10.61
CA ALA A 212 2.43 15.19 -10.00
C ALA A 212 3.82 15.44 -9.38
N HIS A 213 4.38 14.46 -8.65
CA HIS A 213 5.73 14.56 -8.10
C HIS A 213 6.80 14.62 -9.20
N ALA A 214 6.69 13.79 -10.24
CA ALA A 214 7.64 13.78 -11.35
C ALA A 214 7.71 15.13 -12.09
N HIS A 215 6.58 15.85 -12.14
CA HIS A 215 6.45 17.17 -12.77
C HIS A 215 6.67 18.35 -11.82
N ASN A 216 7.08 18.08 -10.57
CA ASN A 216 7.26 19.07 -9.51
C ASN A 216 5.99 19.91 -9.24
N ILE A 217 4.82 19.26 -9.29
CA ILE A 217 3.54 19.88 -8.98
C ILE A 217 3.26 19.67 -7.48
N PRO A 218 3.05 20.75 -6.71
CA PRO A 218 2.87 20.64 -5.26
C PRO A 218 1.57 19.88 -4.94
N LEU A 219 1.70 18.78 -4.19
CA LEU A 219 0.57 17.97 -3.75
C LEU A 219 -0.17 18.65 -2.59
N ARG A 220 -1.49 18.73 -2.72
CA ARG A 220 -2.40 19.23 -1.69
C ARG A 220 -2.33 18.36 -0.42
N PRO A 221 -2.34 18.96 0.79
CA PRO A 221 -2.32 18.22 2.06
C PRO A 221 -3.54 17.29 2.22
N ARG A 222 -3.35 16.19 2.98
CA ARG A 222 -4.37 15.18 3.24
C ARG A 222 -5.45 15.71 4.20
N GLY A 223 -6.73 15.41 3.89
CA GLY A 223 -7.88 15.76 4.75
C GLY A 223 -9.09 16.40 4.04
N GLY A 224 -8.98 16.73 2.75
CA GLY A 224 -9.99 17.50 2.03
C GLY A 224 -11.21 16.74 1.47
N GLY A 225 -11.74 15.73 2.17
CA GLY A 225 -12.99 15.05 1.75
C GLY A 225 -14.16 16.04 1.61
N SER A 226 -14.21 17.04 2.51
CA SER A 226 -15.15 18.16 2.45
C SER A 226 -14.79 19.23 1.41
N HIS A 227 -13.57 19.21 0.89
CA HIS A 227 -13.05 20.26 0.02
C HIS A 227 -13.44 20.06 -1.44
N ASN A 228 -13.54 18.82 -1.95
CA ASN A 228 -13.94 18.56 -3.34
C ASN A 228 -15.41 18.89 -3.60
N ALA A 229 -16.29 18.58 -2.63
CA ALA A 229 -17.66 19.05 -2.63
C ALA A 229 -17.73 20.59 -2.54
N ALA A 230 -16.92 21.22 -1.68
CA ALA A 230 -16.87 22.68 -1.54
C ALA A 230 -16.33 23.42 -2.79
N PHE A 231 -15.48 22.79 -3.61
CA PHE A 231 -15.01 23.40 -4.86
C PHE A 231 -16.07 23.35 -5.97
N ARG A 232 -16.84 22.27 -6.08
CA ARG A 232 -18.04 22.27 -6.95
C ARG A 232 -19.03 23.32 -6.49
N THR A 233 -19.19 23.47 -5.17
CA THR A 233 -20.05 24.48 -4.55
C THR A 233 -19.66 25.91 -4.92
N ALA A 234 -18.37 26.28 -4.97
CA ALA A 234 -17.95 27.64 -5.32
C ALA A 234 -18.15 27.99 -6.81
N ASP A 235 -17.83 27.06 -7.73
CA ASP A 235 -18.07 27.26 -9.16
C ASP A 235 -19.59 27.23 -9.48
N GLN A 236 -20.36 26.34 -8.83
CA GLN A 236 -21.83 26.30 -8.94
C GLN A 236 -22.49 27.54 -8.33
N ALA A 237 -22.01 28.05 -7.19
CA ALA A 237 -22.53 29.27 -6.56
C ALA A 237 -22.27 30.51 -7.44
N THR A 238 -21.18 30.52 -8.21
CA THR A 238 -20.88 31.60 -9.16
C THR A 238 -21.81 31.55 -10.39
N ALA A 239 -22.19 30.35 -10.82
CA ALA A 239 -23.16 30.12 -11.91
C ALA A 239 -24.63 30.18 -11.48
N ALA A 240 -24.93 30.14 -10.17
CA ALA A 240 -26.28 30.13 -9.65
C ALA A 240 -26.94 31.53 -9.62
N PRO A 241 -28.29 31.62 -9.77
CA PRO A 241 -29.04 32.84 -9.54
C PRO A 241 -28.76 33.43 -8.16
N VAL A 242 -28.78 34.77 -8.04
CA VAL A 242 -28.40 35.54 -6.82
C VAL A 242 -29.00 34.94 -5.54
N VAL A 243 -30.24 34.48 -5.61
CA VAL A 243 -31.02 33.93 -4.48
C VAL A 243 -30.39 32.67 -3.86
N LEU A 244 -29.62 31.90 -4.63
CA LEU A 244 -29.02 30.64 -4.17
C LEU A 244 -27.54 30.79 -3.76
N ARG A 245 -26.88 31.89 -4.12
CA ARG A 245 -25.43 32.06 -3.89
C ARG A 245 -25.05 32.00 -2.42
N GLU A 246 -25.88 32.57 -1.56
CA GLU A 246 -25.62 32.65 -0.11
C GLU A 246 -25.82 31.29 0.59
N ALA A 247 -26.74 30.46 0.10
CA ALA A 247 -26.97 29.11 0.61
C ALA A 247 -25.92 28.09 0.17
N LEU A 248 -25.35 28.28 -1.01
CA LEU A 248 -24.39 27.38 -1.61
C LEU A 248 -22.97 27.70 -1.12
N THR A 249 -22.80 27.83 0.19
CA THR A 249 -21.48 28.03 0.83
C THR A 249 -20.93 26.74 1.43
N SER A 250 -21.79 25.73 1.60
CA SER A 250 -21.44 24.46 2.25
C SER A 250 -21.39 23.29 1.25
N PRO A 251 -20.42 22.35 1.37
CA PRO A 251 -20.30 21.17 0.52
C PRO A 251 -21.54 20.26 0.47
N HIS A 252 -22.46 20.38 1.44
CA HIS A 252 -23.71 19.62 1.48
C HIS A 252 -24.95 20.46 1.12
N ALA A 253 -24.78 21.74 0.77
CA ALA A 253 -25.89 22.65 0.49
C ALA A 253 -26.73 22.20 -0.72
N TRP A 254 -26.08 21.67 -1.76
CA TRP A 254 -26.76 21.18 -2.96
C TRP A 254 -27.69 19.98 -2.66
N GLN A 255 -27.17 19.01 -1.90
CA GLN A 255 -27.94 17.84 -1.48
C GLN A 255 -29.14 18.23 -0.57
N ARG A 256 -28.98 19.27 0.25
CA ARG A 256 -30.09 19.82 1.05
C ARG A 256 -31.14 20.48 0.15
N LEU A 257 -30.73 21.23 -0.86
CA LEU A 257 -31.61 21.87 -1.83
C LEU A 257 -32.41 20.85 -2.65
N GLU A 258 -31.74 19.81 -3.17
CA GLU A 258 -32.39 18.70 -3.87
C GLU A 258 -33.44 18.01 -3.00
N ARG A 259 -33.09 17.70 -1.74
CA ARG A 259 -34.01 17.06 -0.80
C ARG A 259 -35.18 17.97 -0.43
N PHE A 260 -34.97 19.27 -0.31
CA PHE A 260 -36.05 20.24 -0.11
C PHE A 260 -37.01 20.27 -1.31
N VAL A 261 -36.50 20.38 -2.55
CA VAL A 261 -37.32 20.37 -3.77
C VAL A 261 -38.10 19.04 -3.91
N ALA A 262 -37.46 17.92 -3.58
CA ALA A 262 -38.11 16.61 -3.63
C ALA A 262 -39.16 16.44 -2.52
N ALA A 263 -38.93 16.99 -1.32
CA ALA A 263 -39.85 16.91 -0.19
C ALA A 263 -41.19 17.62 -0.46
N LEU A 264 -41.20 18.68 -1.26
CA LEU A 264 -42.42 19.41 -1.65
C LEU A 264 -43.42 18.60 -2.50
N ARG A 265 -43.05 17.40 -2.95
CA ARG A 265 -43.95 16.48 -3.67
C ARG A 265 -44.90 15.73 -2.72
N TYR A 266 -44.72 15.88 -1.42
CA TYR A 266 -45.45 15.17 -0.38
C TYR A 266 -46.18 16.15 0.55
N PRO A 267 -47.31 15.76 1.16
CA PRO A 267 -48.10 16.64 2.01
C PRO A 267 -47.52 16.85 3.42
N THR A 268 -46.66 15.94 3.90
CA THR A 268 -46.01 16.04 5.22
C THR A 268 -44.52 15.68 5.17
N ILE A 269 -43.70 16.25 6.06
CA ILE A 269 -42.25 15.94 6.16
C ILE A 269 -42.05 14.45 6.48
N GLY A 270 -42.94 13.85 7.27
CA GLY A 270 -42.88 12.43 7.60
C GLY A 270 -43.06 11.53 6.37
N GLU A 271 -44.02 11.85 5.49
CA GLU A 271 -44.21 11.13 4.22
C GLU A 271 -43.05 11.37 3.25
N ALA A 272 -42.57 12.60 3.15
CA ALA A 272 -41.39 12.93 2.35
C ALA A 272 -40.17 12.12 2.80
N ALA A 273 -39.92 12.05 4.11
CA ALA A 273 -38.78 11.31 4.64
C ALA A 273 -38.84 9.83 4.30
N LYS A 274 -40.01 9.19 4.48
CA LYS A 274 -40.23 7.79 4.12
C LYS A 274 -39.98 7.54 2.63
N ALA A 275 -40.55 8.39 1.77
CA ALA A 275 -40.41 8.23 0.31
C ALA A 275 -38.99 8.52 -0.20
N LEU A 276 -38.23 9.37 0.49
CA LEU A 276 -36.83 9.70 0.18
C LEU A 276 -35.83 8.75 0.86
N GLY A 277 -36.28 7.72 1.58
CA GLY A 277 -35.41 6.75 2.26
C GLY A 277 -34.58 7.36 3.40
N THR A 278 -35.10 8.37 4.09
CA THR A 278 -34.44 9.04 5.22
C THR A 278 -35.35 9.10 6.45
N THR A 279 -34.82 9.56 7.58
CA THR A 279 -35.62 9.74 8.81
C THR A 279 -36.22 11.15 8.85
N GLN A 280 -37.42 11.28 9.41
CA GLN A 280 -38.09 12.58 9.56
C GLN A 280 -37.24 13.61 10.32
N PRO A 281 -36.54 13.28 11.42
CA PRO A 281 -35.63 14.22 12.08
C PRO A 281 -34.48 14.65 11.16
N ALA A 282 -33.87 13.73 10.41
CA ALA A 282 -32.76 14.05 9.52
C ALA A 282 -33.17 14.99 8.38
N LEU A 283 -34.36 14.77 7.78
CA LEU A 283 -34.90 15.65 6.75
C LEU A 283 -35.24 17.04 7.32
N THR A 284 -35.81 17.09 8.52
CA THR A 284 -36.14 18.35 9.20
C THR A 284 -34.87 19.16 9.49
N THR A 285 -33.84 18.53 10.07
CA THR A 285 -32.55 19.19 10.33
C THR A 285 -31.90 19.72 9.06
N GLN A 286 -31.98 18.98 7.96
CA GLN A 286 -31.44 19.43 6.67
C GLN A 286 -32.18 20.65 6.13
N ILE A 287 -33.51 20.67 6.18
CA ILE A 287 -34.29 21.83 5.73
C ILE A 287 -34.03 23.03 6.63
N THR A 288 -34.00 22.86 7.96
CA THR A 288 -33.69 23.96 8.90
C THR A 288 -32.28 24.51 8.71
N HIS A 289 -31.30 23.68 8.37
CA HIS A 289 -29.96 24.17 8.01
C HIS A 289 -29.99 24.98 6.72
N LEU A 290 -30.74 24.55 5.70
CA LEU A 290 -30.90 25.32 4.47
C LEU A 290 -31.63 26.65 4.69
N GLU A 291 -32.65 26.68 5.55
CA GLU A 291 -33.35 27.91 5.97
C GLU A 291 -32.42 28.87 6.71
N ARG A 292 -31.54 28.35 7.56
CA ARG A 292 -30.51 29.15 8.26
C ARG A 292 -29.50 29.74 7.28
N ASP A 293 -29.04 28.94 6.33
CA ASP A 293 -28.08 29.37 5.30
C ASP A 293 -28.69 30.43 4.36
N LEU A 294 -30.01 30.40 4.14
CA LEU A 294 -30.77 31.39 3.34
C LEU A 294 -31.33 32.57 4.15
N GLY A 295 -31.24 32.52 5.48
CA GLY A 295 -31.81 33.52 6.38
C GLY A 295 -33.35 33.62 6.40
N GLN A 296 -34.09 32.74 5.71
CA GLN A 296 -35.55 32.79 5.61
C GLN A 296 -36.20 31.39 5.61
N PRO A 297 -37.41 31.24 6.18
CA PRO A 297 -38.14 29.98 6.18
C PRO A 297 -38.57 29.60 4.77
N LEU A 298 -38.39 28.33 4.42
CA LEU A 298 -38.70 27.78 3.10
C LEU A 298 -40.05 27.05 3.08
N LEU A 299 -40.48 26.52 4.23
CA LEU A 299 -41.73 25.76 4.38
C LEU A 299 -42.67 26.39 5.40
N GLU A 300 -43.95 26.43 5.05
CA GLU A 300 -45.05 26.53 6.00
C GLU A 300 -45.35 25.14 6.53
N ARG A 301 -45.39 24.99 7.87
CA ARG A 301 -45.61 23.70 8.52
C ARG A 301 -46.98 23.13 8.17
N ALA A 302 -47.05 21.81 8.08
CA ALA A 302 -48.32 21.11 8.01
C ALA A 302 -49.07 21.30 9.34
N GLU A 303 -50.32 21.70 9.26
CA GLU A 303 -51.25 21.78 10.40
C GLU A 303 -52.29 20.67 10.26
N ARG A 304 -53.09 20.44 11.30
CA ARG A 304 -54.11 19.39 11.29
C ARG A 304 -55.11 19.67 10.17
N GLY A 305 -55.04 18.89 9.08
CA GLY A 305 -55.88 19.07 7.88
C GLY A 305 -55.29 19.99 6.79
N ARG A 306 -54.09 20.53 6.96
CA ARG A 306 -53.41 21.39 5.97
C ARG A 306 -52.05 20.82 5.61
N ALA A 307 -51.84 20.53 4.32
CA ALA A 307 -50.56 20.06 3.80
C ALA A 307 -49.46 21.13 3.97
N MET A 308 -48.21 20.71 4.10
CA MET A 308 -47.08 21.63 4.08
C MET A 308 -46.96 22.30 2.71
N THR A 309 -46.65 23.59 2.70
CA THR A 309 -46.52 24.35 1.45
C THR A 309 -45.25 25.19 1.46
N ALA A 310 -44.71 25.50 0.28
CA ALA A 310 -43.56 26.40 0.18
C ALA A 310 -43.98 27.85 0.47
N THR A 311 -43.19 28.55 1.29
CA THR A 311 -43.36 30.00 1.51
C THR A 311 -43.17 30.76 0.19
N PRO A 312 -43.56 32.05 0.09
CA PRO A 312 -43.27 32.86 -1.09
C PRO A 312 -41.78 32.88 -1.47
N PHE A 313 -40.90 32.87 -0.47
CA PHE A 313 -39.45 32.73 -0.67
C PHE A 313 -39.07 31.31 -1.11
N GLY A 314 -39.61 30.27 -0.47
CA GLY A 314 -39.43 28.88 -0.87
C GLY A 314 -39.83 28.61 -2.32
N LYS A 315 -40.90 29.22 -2.82
CA LYS A 315 -41.30 29.11 -4.24
C LYS A 315 -40.25 29.69 -5.19
N ARG A 316 -39.63 30.83 -4.85
CA ARG A 316 -38.52 31.42 -5.63
C ARG A 316 -37.29 30.52 -5.63
N VAL A 317 -36.95 29.95 -4.47
CA VAL A 317 -35.84 29.00 -4.31
C VAL A 317 -36.07 27.72 -5.13
N VAL A 318 -37.28 27.19 -5.15
CA VAL A 318 -37.64 26.00 -5.95
C VAL A 318 -37.54 26.27 -7.45
N ALA A 319 -38.01 27.44 -7.91
CA ALA A 319 -37.92 27.82 -9.31
C ALA A 319 -36.44 27.88 -9.76
N ALA A 320 -35.62 28.62 -9.01
CA ALA A 320 -34.18 28.72 -9.26
C ALA A 320 -33.46 27.36 -9.18
N ALA A 321 -33.82 26.51 -8.21
CA ALA A 321 -33.22 25.18 -8.06
C ALA A 321 -33.56 24.26 -9.24
N ARG A 322 -34.80 24.31 -9.75
CA ARG A 322 -35.24 23.48 -10.88
C ARG A 322 -34.54 23.85 -12.19
N GLU A 323 -34.28 25.13 -12.42
CA GLU A 323 -33.53 25.61 -13.59
C GLU A 323 -32.12 25.01 -13.60
N ILE A 324 -31.38 25.12 -12.50
CA ILE A 324 -30.01 24.59 -12.43
C ILE A 324 -29.98 23.05 -12.46
N LEU A 325 -30.90 22.38 -11.75
CA LEU A 325 -30.98 20.91 -11.76
C LEU A 325 -31.35 20.35 -13.14
N ALA A 326 -32.06 21.13 -13.97
CA ALA A 326 -32.34 20.76 -15.36
C ALA A 326 -31.10 20.92 -16.26
N GLU A 327 -30.31 21.98 -16.05
CA GLU A 327 -29.04 22.22 -16.75
C GLU A 327 -27.95 21.17 -16.43
N GLU A 328 -27.92 20.65 -15.20
CA GLU A 328 -26.97 19.59 -14.83
C GLU A 328 -27.33 18.24 -15.47
N LYS A 329 -28.63 17.92 -15.57
CA LYS A 329 -29.09 16.69 -16.24
C LYS A 329 -28.88 16.69 -17.75
N THR A 330 -28.76 17.86 -18.37
CA THR A 330 -28.50 18.00 -19.82
C THR A 330 -27.01 18.00 -20.16
N ARG A 331 -26.13 18.21 -19.17
CA ARG A 331 -24.66 18.17 -19.32
C ARG A 331 -24.04 16.78 -19.08
N GLN A 332 -24.81 15.83 -18.55
CA GLN A 332 -24.40 14.43 -18.34
C GLN A 332 -24.81 13.55 -19.51
#